data_AF-A0A164JLE0-F1
#
_entry.id   AF-A0A164JLE0-F1
#
_cell.length_a   1.000
_cell.length_b   1.000
_cell.length_c   1.000
_cell.angle_alpha   90.00
_cell.angle_beta   90.00
_cell.angle_gamma   90.00
#
_symmetry.space_group_name_H-M   'P 1'
#
loop_
_entity.id
_entity.type
_entity.pdbx_description
1 polymer ?
#
loop_
_entity_poly.entity_id
_entity_poly.type
_entity_poly.pdbx_seq_one_letter_code
_entity_poly.pdbx_strand_id
1 'polypeptide(L)'
;MGRHRESSATSGSAHRPGDPRSPTDTPDHQLRIGVVVLTLLFGLVGIGTTFTQDGPTDGLGAALTYTVCISTIPVALAMSKAEFSIDWWSRRAAVNNWFVVYCELGVTSVTATFADPTTSMQGAMLLALVGAYAAHFARAKVIWFHVVWSTAYVLALGAMALATDTADTVSIVLRVVVAVIVINGSVTLLSAFSSAVLTSSRVHLSDAMTDPLTGVLNRRASRPEQSAPETALSTPQSC
;
A
#
# COMPACT_ATOMS: atom_id res chain seq x y z
N MET A 1 -9.44 66.30 20.03
CA MET A 1 -10.91 66.38 20.13
C MET A 1 -11.46 66.10 18.73
N GLY A 2 -12.28 65.06 18.55
CA GLY A 2 -12.92 64.74 17.25
C GLY A 2 -12.55 63.38 16.66
N ARG A 3 -13.33 62.35 17.03
CA ARG A 3 -13.36 61.00 16.42
C ARG A 3 -14.24 60.96 15.16
N HIS A 4 -14.12 59.83 14.44
CA HIS A 4 -15.07 59.17 13.55
C HIS A 4 -15.18 59.68 12.10
N ARG A 5 -14.83 58.81 11.14
CA ARG A 5 -15.76 57.78 10.63
C ARG A 5 -15.04 56.68 9.86
N GLU A 6 -15.46 55.46 10.14
CA GLU A 6 -15.12 54.22 9.44
C GLU A 6 -15.60 54.26 7.98
N SER A 7 -14.80 53.71 7.07
CA SER A 7 -15.28 53.23 5.78
C SER A 7 -14.99 51.74 5.69
N SER A 8 -16.07 50.98 5.75
CA SER A 8 -16.17 49.55 5.59
C SER A 8 -15.78 49.17 4.16
N ALA A 9 -14.64 48.50 3.99
CA ALA A 9 -14.34 47.74 2.78
C ALA A 9 -14.28 46.27 3.15
N THR A 10 -15.43 45.61 3.05
CA THR A 10 -15.54 44.18 2.79
C THR A 10 -14.81 43.89 1.48
N SER A 11 -13.57 43.41 1.57
CA SER A 11 -12.88 42.78 0.45
C SER A 11 -12.65 41.33 0.83
N GLY A 12 -13.22 40.44 0.02
CA GLY A 12 -13.35 39.02 0.28
C GLY A 12 -12.01 38.37 0.59
N SER A 13 -12.08 37.26 1.32
CA SER A 13 -10.98 36.33 1.52
C SER A 13 -10.46 35.88 0.15
N ALA A 14 -9.48 36.60 -0.36
CA ALA A 14 -8.65 36.17 -1.46
C ALA A 14 -7.93 34.90 -0.98
N HIS A 15 -8.45 33.76 -1.42
CA HIS A 15 -7.76 32.48 -1.34
C HIS A 15 -6.40 32.68 -2.03
N ARG A 16 -5.35 32.88 -1.23
CA ARG A 16 -3.98 32.97 -1.72
C ARG A 16 -3.63 31.58 -2.27
N PRO A 17 -3.31 31.44 -3.58
CA PRO A 17 -2.81 30.19 -4.11
C PRO A 17 -1.37 30.04 -3.63
N GLY A 18 -1.19 29.44 -2.46
CA GLY A 18 0.10 29.32 -1.79
C GLY A 18 0.04 28.83 -0.36
N ASP A 19 -1.07 28.22 0.06
CA ASP A 19 -1.13 27.54 1.36
C ASP A 19 -0.24 26.28 1.28
N PRO A 20 0.79 26.13 2.14
CA PRO A 20 1.60 24.93 2.16
C PRO A 20 0.68 23.79 2.57
N ARG A 21 0.61 22.75 1.73
CA ARG A 21 -0.06 21.48 2.01
C ARG A 21 0.05 21.16 3.50
N SER A 22 -1.09 20.92 4.15
CA SER A 22 -1.12 20.48 5.55
C SER A 22 -0.11 19.33 5.71
N PRO A 23 0.62 19.21 6.85
CA PRO A 23 1.64 18.16 7.03
C PRO A 23 1.12 16.73 6.76
N THR A 24 -0.21 16.56 6.75
CA THR A 24 -0.96 15.35 6.46
C THR A 24 -1.14 15.00 4.97
N ASP A 25 -0.81 15.90 4.03
CA ASP A 25 -1.05 15.75 2.59
C ASP A 25 0.17 15.26 1.77
N THR A 26 1.16 14.66 2.44
CA THR A 26 2.20 13.94 1.70
C THR A 26 1.65 12.58 1.27
N PRO A 27 1.83 12.17 -0.01
CA PRO A 27 1.41 10.84 -0.49
C PRO A 27 1.90 9.69 0.40
N ASP A 28 3.07 9.86 1.01
CA ASP A 28 3.69 8.91 1.92
C ASP A 28 2.87 8.65 3.20
N HIS A 29 2.21 9.69 3.73
CA HIS A 29 1.37 9.58 4.93
C HIS A 29 0.08 8.81 4.64
N GLN A 30 -0.56 9.08 3.50
CA GLN A 30 -1.79 8.39 3.09
C GLN A 30 -1.54 6.90 2.84
N LEU A 31 -0.42 6.56 2.19
CA LEU A 31 -0.02 5.17 1.97
C LEU A 31 0.27 4.46 3.30
N ARG A 32 0.94 5.11 4.24
CA ARG A 32 1.19 4.52 5.58
C ARG A 32 -0.11 4.22 6.30
N ILE A 33 -1.04 5.18 6.35
CA ILE A 33 -2.36 4.97 6.97
C ILE A 33 -3.07 3.81 6.29
N GLY A 34 -3.04 3.76 4.95
CA GLY A 34 -3.62 2.67 4.19
C GLY A 34 -3.09 1.29 4.61
N VAL A 35 -1.78 1.14 4.76
CA VAL A 35 -1.15 -0.13 5.18
C VAL A 35 -1.53 -0.51 6.60
N VAL A 36 -1.50 0.45 7.53
CA VAL A 36 -1.87 0.21 8.94
C VAL A 36 -3.34 -0.21 9.05
N VAL A 37 -4.23 0.54 8.41
CA VAL A 37 -5.67 0.25 8.40
C VAL A 37 -5.94 -1.10 7.75
N LEU A 38 -5.33 -1.39 6.59
CA LEU A 38 -5.50 -2.66 5.91
C LEU A 38 -5.04 -3.85 6.77
N THR A 39 -3.90 -3.71 7.46
CA THR A 39 -3.37 -4.76 8.35
C THR A 39 -4.35 -5.08 9.48
N LEU A 40 -4.97 -4.05 10.08
CA LEU A 40 -5.99 -4.23 11.12
C LEU A 40 -7.29 -4.82 10.57
N LEU A 41 -7.69 -4.43 9.35
CA LEU A 41 -8.85 -5.01 8.68
C LEU A 41 -8.66 -6.50 8.40
N PHE A 42 -7.46 -6.97 8.02
CA PHE A 42 -7.20 -8.40 7.91
C PHE A 42 -7.41 -9.14 9.22
N GLY A 43 -6.94 -8.59 10.34
CA GLY A 43 -7.17 -9.16 11.67
C GLY A 43 -8.65 -9.18 12.03
N LEU A 44 -9.39 -8.12 11.72
CA LEU A 44 -10.83 -8.03 11.96
C LEU A 44 -11.61 -9.07 11.14
N VAL A 45 -11.26 -9.25 9.86
CA VAL A 45 -11.88 -10.25 8.99
C VAL A 45 -11.60 -11.66 9.51
N GLY A 46 -10.36 -11.97 9.92
CA GLY A 46 -10.02 -13.27 10.51
C GLY A 46 -10.74 -13.55 11.84
N ILE A 47 -11.00 -12.52 12.65
CA ILE A 47 -11.86 -12.66 13.84
C ILE A 47 -13.31 -12.93 13.40
N GLY A 48 -13.82 -12.21 12.40
CA GLY A 48 -15.16 -12.41 11.85
C GLY A 48 -15.40 -13.85 11.39
N THR A 49 -14.40 -14.49 10.79
CA THR A 49 -14.51 -15.89 10.32
C THR A 49 -14.57 -16.91 11.45
N THR A 50 -14.22 -16.54 12.69
CA THR A 50 -14.43 -17.43 13.86
C THR A 50 -15.89 -17.54 14.28
N PHE A 51 -16.75 -16.60 13.84
CA PHE A 51 -18.19 -16.63 14.12
C PHE A 51 -19.01 -17.29 13.02
N THR A 52 -18.38 -17.72 11.91
CA THR A 52 -19.06 -18.36 10.79
C THR A 52 -19.11 -19.86 10.98
N GLN A 53 -20.18 -20.51 10.50
CA GLN A 53 -20.33 -21.97 10.57
C GLN A 53 -19.23 -22.72 9.80
N ASP A 54 -18.71 -22.12 8.73
CA ASP A 54 -17.59 -22.64 7.93
C ASP A 54 -16.21 -22.19 8.44
N GLY A 55 -16.17 -21.64 9.67
CA GLY A 55 -14.96 -21.13 10.32
C GLY A 55 -13.96 -22.23 10.71
N PRO A 56 -12.96 -21.90 11.54
CA PRO A 56 -11.91 -22.84 11.92
C PRO A 56 -12.45 -24.15 12.49
N THR A 57 -12.00 -25.30 11.97
CA THR A 57 -12.58 -26.63 12.23
C THR A 57 -12.56 -27.06 13.69
N ASP A 58 -11.57 -26.61 14.46
CA ASP A 58 -11.25 -27.12 15.80
C ASP A 58 -10.66 -26.03 16.72
N GLY A 59 -10.59 -26.32 18.02
CA GLY A 59 -10.01 -25.39 19.02
C GLY A 59 -8.56 -24.96 18.72
N LEU A 60 -7.77 -25.81 18.06
CA LEU A 60 -6.43 -25.45 17.58
C LEU A 60 -6.48 -24.48 16.39
N GLY A 61 -7.38 -24.68 15.43
CA GLY A 61 -7.56 -23.77 14.30
C GLY A 61 -8.05 -22.39 14.75
N ALA A 62 -8.96 -22.35 15.73
CA ALA A 62 -9.40 -21.11 16.36
C ALA A 62 -8.25 -20.40 17.10
N ALA A 63 -7.44 -21.14 17.88
CA ALA A 63 -6.29 -20.58 18.57
C ALA A 63 -5.24 -20.01 17.61
N LEU A 64 -4.95 -20.71 16.51
CA LEU A 64 -4.06 -20.22 15.45
C LEU A 64 -4.61 -18.95 14.82
N THR A 65 -5.90 -18.94 14.47
CA THR A 65 -6.57 -17.78 13.88
C THR A 65 -6.50 -16.56 14.81
N TYR A 66 -6.84 -16.72 16.09
CA TYR A 66 -6.72 -15.64 17.06
C TYR A 66 -5.28 -15.17 17.24
N THR A 67 -4.30 -16.08 17.23
CA THR A 67 -2.88 -15.72 17.35
C THR A 67 -2.45 -14.83 16.19
N VAL A 68 -2.80 -15.20 14.95
CA VAL A 68 -2.49 -14.41 13.74
C VAL A 68 -3.25 -13.09 13.73
N CYS A 69 -4.51 -13.08 14.18
CA CYS A 69 -5.30 -11.85 14.27
C CYS A 69 -4.72 -10.89 15.31
N ILE A 70 -4.34 -11.38 16.49
CA ILE A 70 -3.73 -10.56 17.55
C ILE A 70 -2.36 -10.04 17.10
N SER A 71 -1.58 -10.84 16.35
CA SER A 71 -0.29 -10.38 15.82
C SER A 71 -0.40 -9.25 14.79
N THR A 72 -1.58 -8.98 14.23
CA THR A 72 -1.78 -7.80 13.37
C THR A 72 -1.61 -6.48 14.13
N ILE A 73 -1.90 -6.42 15.42
CA ILE A 73 -1.76 -5.22 16.26
C ILE A 73 -0.29 -4.80 16.41
N PRO A 74 0.64 -5.64 16.91
CA PRO A 74 2.04 -5.26 17.02
C PRO A 74 2.67 -5.03 15.65
N VAL A 75 2.26 -5.74 14.59
CA VAL A 75 2.74 -5.50 13.23
C VAL A 75 2.28 -4.13 12.71
N ALA A 76 1.01 -3.76 12.92
CA ALA A 76 0.48 -2.45 12.55
C ALA A 76 1.22 -1.32 13.31
N LEU A 77 1.54 -1.52 14.59
CA LEU A 77 2.36 -0.60 15.38
C LEU A 77 3.82 -0.54 14.89
N ALA A 78 4.40 -1.66 14.48
CA ALA A 78 5.73 -1.68 13.91
C ALA A 78 5.78 -0.94 12.57
N MET A 79 4.78 -1.14 11.70
CA MET A 79 4.64 -0.43 10.43
C MET A 79 4.34 1.06 10.63
N SER A 80 3.64 1.46 11.70
CA SER A 80 3.40 2.87 11.99
C SER A 80 4.65 3.60 12.48
N LYS A 81 5.53 2.91 13.21
CA LYS A 81 6.75 3.45 13.83
C LYS A 81 8.02 3.36 13.00
N ALA A 82 8.10 2.47 12.00
CA ALA A 82 9.30 2.27 11.20
C ALA A 82 9.74 3.58 10.53
N GLU A 83 10.76 4.30 11.04
CA GLU A 83 11.10 5.67 10.62
C GLU A 83 11.23 5.84 9.09
N PHE A 84 10.35 6.70 8.55
CA PHE A 84 10.10 6.92 7.12
C PHE A 84 11.04 7.96 6.53
N SER A 85 12.35 7.81 6.73
CA SER A 85 13.31 8.75 6.18
C SER A 85 13.79 8.29 4.81
N ILE A 86 13.14 8.75 3.72
CA ILE A 86 13.52 8.65 2.29
C ILE A 86 13.72 7.23 1.70
N ASP A 87 14.13 6.24 2.49
CA ASP A 87 14.43 4.86 2.09
C ASP A 87 13.22 3.92 2.11
N TRP A 88 12.07 4.33 2.67
CA TRP A 88 10.83 3.52 2.59
C TRP A 88 10.33 3.40 1.14
N TRP A 89 10.55 4.43 0.32
CA TRP A 89 10.28 4.40 -1.13
C TRP A 89 11.28 3.53 -1.90
N SER A 90 12.43 3.20 -1.30
CA SER A 90 13.29 2.18 -1.87
C SER A 90 12.54 0.85 -1.76
N ARG A 91 12.19 0.26 -2.93
CA ARG A 91 11.60 -1.09 -3.12
C ARG A 91 12.39 -2.25 -2.47
N ARG A 92 13.32 -1.92 -1.57
CA ARG A 92 14.42 -2.74 -1.08
C ARG A 92 14.55 -2.75 0.43
N ALA A 93 13.79 -1.94 1.17
CA ALA A 93 13.74 -2.03 2.63
C ALA A 93 13.39 -3.47 3.04
N ALA A 94 14.20 -4.07 3.91
CA ALA A 94 14.01 -5.47 4.32
C ALA A 94 12.63 -5.66 5.00
N VAL A 95 12.17 -4.64 5.72
CA VAL A 95 10.89 -4.60 6.43
C VAL A 95 9.71 -4.86 5.50
N ASN A 96 9.64 -4.19 4.34
CA ASN A 96 8.54 -4.37 3.37
C ASN A 96 8.51 -5.79 2.79
N ASN A 97 9.69 -6.39 2.57
CA ASN A 97 9.80 -7.75 2.05
C ASN A 97 9.34 -8.79 3.08
N TRP A 98 9.76 -8.64 4.34
CA TRP A 98 9.32 -9.51 5.44
C TRP A 98 7.84 -9.33 5.76
N PHE A 99 7.31 -8.11 5.63
CA PHE A 99 5.89 -7.84 5.81
C PHE A 99 5.03 -8.61 4.79
N VAL A 100 5.42 -8.63 3.51
CA VAL A 100 4.73 -9.44 2.50
C VAL A 100 4.74 -10.93 2.86
N VAL A 101 5.90 -11.46 3.25
CA VAL A 101 6.01 -12.88 3.65
C VAL A 101 5.14 -13.17 4.88
N TYR A 102 5.11 -12.26 5.87
CA TYR A 102 4.23 -12.38 7.02
C TYR A 102 2.75 -12.39 6.60
N CYS A 103 2.32 -11.49 5.71
CA CYS A 103 0.95 -11.46 5.23
C CYS A 103 0.58 -12.72 4.43
N GLU A 104 1.47 -13.22 3.58
CA GLU A 104 1.27 -14.49 2.86
C GLU A 104 1.02 -15.65 3.83
N LEU A 105 1.91 -15.84 4.80
CA LEU A 105 1.81 -16.92 5.78
C LEU A 105 0.61 -16.73 6.71
N GLY A 106 0.34 -15.50 7.12
CA GLY A 106 -0.81 -15.16 7.97
C GLY A 106 -2.13 -15.50 7.29
N VAL A 107 -2.36 -15.00 6.07
CA VAL A 107 -3.59 -15.28 5.31
C VAL A 107 -3.72 -16.78 5.07
N THR A 108 -2.68 -17.44 4.54
CA THR A 108 -2.75 -18.88 4.23
C THR A 108 -2.94 -19.74 5.47
N SER A 109 -2.31 -19.39 6.61
CA SER A 109 -2.50 -20.13 7.86
C SER A 109 -3.93 -20.02 8.37
N VAL A 110 -4.54 -18.84 8.34
CA VAL A 110 -5.94 -18.64 8.77
C VAL A 110 -6.89 -19.38 7.84
N THR A 111 -6.77 -19.19 6.53
CA THR A 111 -7.69 -19.81 5.57
C THR A 111 -7.53 -21.34 5.54
N ALA A 112 -6.34 -21.87 5.82
CA ALA A 112 -6.12 -23.31 5.93
C ALA A 112 -6.84 -23.95 7.13
N THR A 113 -7.28 -23.16 8.13
CA THR A 113 -8.06 -23.71 9.25
C THR A 113 -9.53 -23.92 8.93
N PHE A 114 -10.03 -23.40 7.80
CA PHE A 114 -11.44 -23.47 7.46
C PHE A 114 -11.86 -24.91 7.12
N ALA A 115 -13.09 -25.25 7.50
CA ALA A 115 -13.63 -26.60 7.29
C ALA A 115 -13.89 -26.91 5.82
N ASP A 116 -14.38 -25.92 5.08
CA ASP A 116 -14.72 -26.05 3.67
C ASP A 116 -13.61 -25.47 2.77
N PRO A 117 -13.02 -26.29 1.87
CA PRO A 117 -12.04 -25.80 0.90
C PRO A 117 -12.57 -24.69 -0.01
N THR A 118 -13.86 -24.68 -0.33
CA THR A 118 -14.41 -23.65 -1.24
C THR A 118 -14.50 -22.29 -0.56
N THR A 119 -14.90 -22.26 0.71
CA THR A 119 -14.89 -21.08 1.58
C THR A 119 -13.46 -20.61 1.86
N SER A 120 -12.52 -21.54 2.08
CA SER A 120 -11.10 -21.23 2.21
C SER A 120 -10.56 -20.50 0.97
N MET A 121 -10.97 -20.93 -0.22
CA MET A 121 -10.52 -20.32 -1.49
C MET A 121 -11.08 -18.91 -1.69
N GLN A 122 -12.28 -18.63 -1.17
CA GLN A 122 -12.81 -17.27 -1.12
C GLN A 122 -11.99 -16.38 -0.18
N GLY A 123 -11.59 -16.89 0.99
CA GLY A 123 -10.70 -16.20 1.91
C GLY A 123 -9.31 -15.95 1.32
N ALA A 124 -8.79 -16.90 0.54
CA ALA A 124 -7.50 -16.81 -0.14
C ALA A 124 -7.43 -15.63 -1.14
N MET A 125 -8.57 -15.07 -1.57
CA MET A 125 -8.61 -13.85 -2.40
C MET A 125 -7.94 -12.65 -1.72
N LEU A 126 -7.82 -12.64 -0.38
CA LEU A 126 -7.08 -11.61 0.35
C LEU A 126 -5.58 -11.56 -0.04
N LEU A 127 -5.03 -12.66 -0.58
CA LEU A 127 -3.68 -12.68 -1.16
C LEU A 127 -3.55 -11.67 -2.32
N ALA A 128 -4.62 -11.34 -3.04
CA ALA A 128 -4.60 -10.31 -4.08
C ALA A 128 -4.20 -8.93 -3.50
N LEU A 129 -4.66 -8.59 -2.29
CA LEU A 129 -4.28 -7.35 -1.63
C LEU A 129 -2.81 -7.37 -1.19
N VAL A 130 -2.31 -8.52 -0.74
CA VAL A 130 -0.89 -8.72 -0.43
C VAL A 130 -0.03 -8.56 -1.68
N GLY A 131 -0.46 -9.14 -2.80
CA GLY A 131 0.17 -9.02 -4.10
C GLY A 131 0.19 -7.58 -4.63
N ALA A 132 -0.91 -6.85 -4.47
CA ALA A 132 -1.00 -5.43 -4.82
C ALA A 132 0.01 -4.59 -4.00
N TYR A 133 0.13 -4.85 -2.70
CA TYR A 133 1.16 -4.23 -1.88
C TYR A 133 2.58 -4.61 -2.36
N ALA A 134 2.82 -5.89 -2.64
CA ALA A 134 4.11 -6.40 -3.10
C ALA A 134 4.56 -5.79 -4.44
N ALA A 135 3.63 -5.59 -5.37
CA ALA A 135 3.89 -4.97 -6.68
C ALA A 135 4.53 -3.58 -6.57
N HIS A 136 4.18 -2.84 -5.51
CA HIS A 136 4.69 -1.50 -5.27
C HIS A 136 5.98 -1.49 -4.44
N PHE A 137 6.00 -2.24 -3.33
CA PHE A 137 7.03 -2.09 -2.29
C PHE A 137 8.06 -3.23 -2.20
N ALA A 138 7.78 -4.39 -2.81
CA ALA A 138 8.62 -5.57 -2.65
C ALA A 138 9.63 -5.74 -3.80
N ARG A 139 10.66 -6.54 -3.53
CA ARG A 139 11.64 -6.94 -4.54
C ARG A 139 11.04 -7.98 -5.48
N ALA A 140 11.57 -8.06 -6.70
CA ALA A 140 11.15 -9.05 -7.70
C ALA A 140 11.18 -10.51 -7.18
N LYS A 141 12.13 -10.86 -6.30
CA LYS A 141 12.19 -12.19 -5.66
C LYS A 141 10.96 -12.49 -4.80
N VAL A 142 10.46 -11.49 -4.06
CA VAL A 142 9.28 -11.65 -3.20
C VAL A 142 8.01 -11.67 -4.02
N ILE A 143 7.95 -10.90 -5.11
CA ILE A 143 6.84 -10.98 -6.08
C ILE A 143 6.78 -12.39 -6.70
N TRP A 144 7.91 -12.95 -7.11
CA TRP A 144 7.98 -14.33 -7.59
C TRP A 144 7.52 -15.33 -6.54
N PHE A 145 7.96 -15.16 -5.28
CA PHE A 145 7.50 -15.98 -4.17
C PHE A 145 5.98 -15.90 -4.02
N HIS A 146 5.40 -14.69 -3.98
CA HIS A 146 3.95 -14.48 -3.89
C HIS A 146 3.19 -15.20 -5.01
N VAL A 147 3.62 -15.03 -6.27
CA VAL A 147 2.95 -15.66 -7.43
C VAL A 147 3.01 -17.18 -7.34
N VAL A 148 4.18 -17.75 -7.05
CA VAL A 148 4.35 -19.22 -6.95
C VAL A 148 3.57 -19.77 -5.77
N TRP A 149 3.68 -19.13 -4.59
CA TRP A 149 3.04 -19.55 -3.36
C TRP A 149 1.52 -19.49 -3.46
N SER A 150 0.96 -18.34 -3.85
CA SER A 150 -0.49 -18.16 -3.98
C SER A 150 -1.09 -19.10 -5.02
N THR A 151 -0.43 -19.30 -6.16
CA THR A 151 -0.89 -20.25 -7.18
C THR A 151 -0.87 -21.68 -6.66
N ALA A 152 0.22 -22.10 -6.00
CA ALA A 152 0.32 -23.43 -5.41
C ALA A 152 -0.75 -23.64 -4.32
N TYR A 153 -0.99 -22.63 -3.48
CA TYR A 153 -1.99 -22.69 -2.42
C TYR A 153 -3.42 -22.82 -2.97
N VAL A 154 -3.78 -22.00 -3.96
CA VAL A 154 -5.10 -22.07 -4.61
C VAL A 154 -5.30 -23.40 -5.33
N LEU A 155 -4.26 -23.92 -6.00
CA LEU A 155 -4.33 -25.24 -6.64
C LEU A 155 -4.50 -26.36 -5.61
N ALA A 156 -3.85 -26.26 -4.45
CA ALA A 156 -4.02 -27.21 -3.35
C ALA A 156 -5.45 -27.17 -2.79
N LEU A 157 -6.02 -25.98 -2.56
CA LEU A 157 -7.43 -25.83 -2.15
C LEU A 157 -8.39 -26.40 -3.20
N GLY A 158 -8.14 -26.16 -4.49
CA GLY A 158 -8.93 -26.72 -5.59
C GLY A 158 -8.86 -28.24 -5.66
N ALA A 159 -7.66 -28.83 -5.47
CA ALA A 159 -7.49 -30.27 -5.42
C ALA A 159 -8.20 -30.90 -4.21
N MET A 160 -8.15 -30.25 -3.05
CA MET A 160 -8.92 -30.68 -1.87
C MET A 160 -10.43 -30.56 -2.10
N ALA A 161 -10.89 -29.47 -2.71
CA ALA A 161 -12.30 -29.29 -3.06
C ALA A 161 -12.78 -30.41 -3.99
N LEU A 162 -12.00 -30.80 -5.01
CA LEU A 162 -12.33 -31.91 -5.90
C LEU A 162 -12.35 -33.28 -5.21
N ALA A 163 -11.58 -33.44 -4.13
CA ALA A 163 -11.50 -34.69 -3.37
C ALA A 163 -12.61 -34.84 -2.32
N THR A 164 -13.09 -33.71 -1.77
CA THR A 164 -14.05 -33.68 -0.66
C THR A 164 -15.47 -33.37 -1.12
N ASP A 165 -15.63 -32.51 -2.11
CA ASP A 165 -16.92 -31.99 -2.52
C ASP A 165 -17.53 -32.82 -3.65
N THR A 166 -18.85 -33.07 -3.56
CA THR A 166 -19.64 -33.69 -4.63
C THR A 166 -20.19 -32.67 -5.63
N ALA A 167 -19.83 -31.39 -5.44
CA ALA A 167 -20.21 -30.30 -6.34
C ALA A 167 -19.70 -30.53 -7.78
N ASP A 168 -20.32 -29.80 -8.70
CA ASP A 168 -19.95 -29.81 -10.12
C ASP A 168 -18.45 -29.45 -10.30
N THR A 169 -17.68 -30.39 -10.83
CA THR A 169 -16.25 -30.24 -11.14
C THR A 169 -15.96 -28.97 -11.93
N VAL A 170 -16.85 -28.59 -12.85
CA VAL A 170 -16.68 -27.38 -13.67
C VAL A 170 -16.72 -26.13 -12.81
N SER A 171 -17.62 -26.06 -11.83
CA SER A 171 -17.71 -24.96 -10.87
C SER A 171 -16.43 -24.80 -10.06
N ILE A 172 -15.85 -25.90 -9.56
CA ILE A 172 -14.61 -25.88 -8.77
C ILE A 172 -13.44 -25.36 -9.62
N VAL A 173 -13.29 -25.88 -10.85
CA VAL A 173 -12.25 -25.44 -11.79
C VAL A 173 -12.38 -23.95 -12.10
N LEU A 174 -13.60 -23.47 -12.36
CA LEU A 174 -13.84 -22.04 -12.62
C LEU A 174 -13.46 -21.16 -11.43
N ARG A 175 -13.79 -21.58 -10.20
CA ARG A 175 -13.40 -20.83 -9.00
C ARG A 175 -11.89 -20.77 -8.82
N VAL A 176 -11.17 -21.87 -9.09
CA VAL A 176 -9.69 -21.91 -9.07
C VAL A 176 -9.12 -20.94 -10.10
N VAL A 177 -9.62 -20.97 -11.33
CA VAL A 177 -9.17 -20.08 -12.42
C VAL A 177 -9.41 -18.61 -12.04
N VAL A 178 -10.60 -18.29 -11.52
CA VAL A 178 -10.92 -16.94 -11.06
C VAL A 178 -9.99 -16.51 -9.93
N ALA A 179 -9.71 -17.37 -8.95
CA ALA A 179 -8.80 -17.05 -7.85
C ALA A 179 -7.39 -16.74 -8.34
N VAL A 180 -6.84 -17.58 -9.24
CA VAL A 180 -5.52 -17.36 -9.85
C VAL A 180 -5.49 -16.04 -10.63
N ILE A 181 -6.53 -15.73 -11.40
CA ILE A 181 -6.63 -14.48 -12.16
C ILE A 181 -6.71 -13.28 -11.23
N VAL A 182 -7.54 -13.31 -10.20
CA VAL A 182 -7.71 -12.19 -9.26
C VAL A 182 -6.40 -11.90 -8.53
N ILE A 183 -5.77 -12.94 -7.96
CA ILE A 183 -4.56 -12.79 -7.17
C ILE A 183 -3.41 -12.33 -8.06
N ASN A 184 -3.04 -13.10 -9.10
CA ASN A 184 -1.87 -12.78 -9.93
C ASN A 184 -2.13 -11.61 -10.89
N GLY A 185 -3.37 -11.42 -11.32
CA GLY A 185 -3.78 -10.31 -12.18
C GLY A 185 -3.67 -8.98 -11.46
N SER A 186 -4.02 -8.91 -10.17
CA SER A 186 -3.84 -7.68 -9.37
C SER A 186 -2.37 -7.23 -9.33
N VAL A 187 -1.44 -8.17 -9.14
CA VAL A 187 0.00 -7.90 -9.14
C VAL A 187 0.47 -7.43 -10.50
N THR A 188 0.08 -8.13 -11.55
CA THR A 188 0.52 -7.86 -12.93
C THR A 188 0.02 -6.49 -13.38
N LEU A 189 -1.27 -6.20 -13.19
CA LEU A 189 -1.90 -4.95 -13.60
C LEU A 189 -1.29 -3.77 -12.84
N LEU A 190 -1.14 -3.89 -11.51
CA LEU A 190 -0.60 -2.81 -10.71
C LEU A 190 0.91 -2.58 -10.94
N SER A 191 1.67 -3.64 -11.21
CA SER A 191 3.08 -3.55 -11.60
C SER A 191 3.24 -2.86 -12.95
N ALA A 192 2.40 -3.21 -13.93
CA ALA A 192 2.39 -2.59 -15.25
C ALA A 192 2.01 -1.10 -15.16
N PHE A 193 0.94 -0.77 -14.43
CA PHE A 193 0.52 0.61 -14.20
C PHE A 193 1.62 1.44 -13.53
N SER A 194 2.21 0.92 -12.44
CA SER A 194 3.29 1.60 -11.73
C SER A 194 4.49 1.87 -12.66
N SER A 195 4.85 0.90 -13.50
CA SER A 195 5.97 1.03 -14.45
C SER A 195 5.66 2.06 -15.54
N ALA A 196 4.43 2.09 -16.06
CA ALA A 196 3.99 3.05 -17.06
C ALA A 196 4.01 4.49 -16.51
N VAL A 197 3.50 4.71 -15.30
CA VAL A 197 3.49 6.02 -14.63
C VAL A 197 4.91 6.51 -14.37
N LEU A 198 5.79 5.65 -13.88
CA LEU A 198 7.20 6.00 -13.65
C LEU A 198 7.92 6.34 -14.96
N THR A 199 7.62 5.62 -16.04
CA THR A 199 8.21 5.89 -17.36
C THR A 199 7.74 7.23 -17.91
N SER A 200 6.43 7.50 -17.87
CA SER A 200 5.87 8.80 -18.28
C SER A 200 6.45 9.96 -17.45
N SER A 201 6.57 9.77 -16.13
CA SER A 201 7.16 10.79 -15.25
C SER A 201 8.62 11.08 -15.62
N ARG A 202 9.42 10.05 -15.92
CA ARG A 202 10.81 10.23 -16.35
C ARG A 202 10.91 10.96 -17.69
N VAL A 203 10.01 10.65 -18.63
CA VAL A 203 9.96 11.35 -19.92
C VAL A 203 9.61 12.83 -19.70
N HIS A 204 8.60 13.14 -18.91
CA HIS A 204 8.23 14.54 -18.62
C HIS A 204 9.32 15.30 -17.87
N LEU A 205 10.03 14.65 -16.95
CA LEU A 205 11.16 15.26 -16.25
C LEU A 205 12.33 15.50 -17.20
N SER A 206 12.62 14.54 -18.09
CA SER A 206 13.66 14.71 -19.12
C SER A 206 13.31 15.85 -20.07
N ASP A 207 12.06 15.95 -20.49
CA ASP A 207 11.58 16.99 -21.40
C ASP A 207 11.58 18.37 -20.72
N ALA A 208 11.22 18.45 -19.43
CA ALA A 208 11.30 19.68 -18.64
C ALA A 208 12.75 20.13 -18.34
N MET A 209 13.71 19.21 -18.38
CA MET A 209 15.13 19.52 -18.23
C MET A 209 15.75 20.11 -19.50
N THR A 210 15.11 19.97 -20.66
CA THR A 210 15.58 20.52 -21.94
C THR A 210 14.66 21.64 -22.42
N ASP A 211 15.21 22.77 -22.87
CA ASP A 211 14.41 23.80 -23.49
C ASP A 211 13.94 23.34 -24.89
N PRO A 212 12.63 23.21 -25.15
CA PRO A 212 12.11 22.66 -26.41
C PRO A 212 12.45 23.51 -27.63
N LEU A 213 12.80 24.79 -27.46
CA LEU A 213 13.20 25.66 -28.57
C LEU A 213 14.68 25.56 -28.94
N THR A 214 15.53 25.06 -28.06
CA THR A 214 16.98 25.02 -28.28
C THR A 214 17.60 23.63 -28.12
N GLY A 215 16.89 22.67 -27.54
CA GLY A 215 17.42 21.35 -27.19
C GLY A 215 18.52 21.39 -26.12
N VAL A 216 18.76 22.56 -25.51
CA VAL A 216 19.80 22.76 -24.50
C VAL A 216 19.21 22.55 -23.09
N LEU A 217 20.02 22.03 -22.16
CA LEU A 217 19.60 21.86 -20.77
C LEU A 217 19.17 23.21 -20.14
N ASN A 218 18.01 23.22 -19.50
CA ASN A 218 17.46 24.40 -18.83
C ASN A 218 18.34 24.80 -17.63
N ARG A 219 18.91 26.01 -17.68
CA ARG A 219 19.78 26.55 -16.61
C ARG A 219 19.06 26.71 -15.26
N ARG A 220 17.72 26.71 -15.24
CA ARG A 220 16.94 26.69 -13.97
C ARG A 220 16.94 25.32 -13.29
N ALA A 221 17.13 24.25 -14.04
CA ALA A 221 17.25 22.90 -13.48
C ALA A 221 18.62 22.64 -12.82
N SER A 222 19.62 23.51 -13.04
CA SER A 222 21.00 23.32 -12.56
C SER A 222 21.47 24.28 -11.46
N ARG A 223 20.60 25.15 -10.92
CA ARG A 223 20.99 26.10 -9.87
C ARG A 223 20.78 25.49 -8.46
N PRO A 224 21.83 25.27 -7.64
CA PRO A 224 21.72 24.61 -6.33
C PRO A 224 21.17 25.49 -5.19
N GLU A 225 20.66 26.69 -5.47
CA GLU A 225 20.57 27.74 -4.46
C GLU A 225 19.17 28.38 -4.43
N GLN A 226 18.28 27.84 -3.60
CA GLN A 226 17.17 28.57 -2.97
C GLN A 226 16.54 27.76 -1.82
N SER A 227 17.34 27.49 -0.78
CA SER A 227 16.84 27.09 0.53
C SER A 227 17.72 27.69 1.62
N ALA A 228 17.73 29.03 1.72
CA ALA A 228 18.18 29.71 2.91
C ALA A 228 17.20 30.88 3.17
N PRO A 229 16.51 30.92 4.32
CA PRO A 229 15.77 32.11 4.71
C PRO A 229 16.79 33.20 5.04
N GLU A 230 16.68 34.32 4.34
CA GLU A 230 17.46 35.53 4.56
C GLU A 230 17.20 36.04 5.98
N THR A 231 18.06 35.62 6.92
CA THR A 231 17.99 36.02 8.32
C THR A 231 19.16 36.96 8.59
N ALA A 232 18.83 38.24 8.75
CA ALA A 232 19.50 39.26 9.53
C ALA A 232 21.03 39.44 9.38
N LEU A 233 21.44 40.59 8.82
CA LEU A 233 22.53 41.36 9.43
C LEU A 233 22.36 42.85 9.12
N SER A 234 21.66 43.56 10.00
CA SER A 234 21.81 45.01 10.16
C SER A 234 23.02 45.27 11.06
N THR A 235 24.00 46.01 10.56
CA THR A 235 25.05 46.63 11.38
C THR A 235 25.01 48.14 11.11
N PRO A 236 24.84 49.00 12.14
CA PRO A 236 25.05 50.42 11.97
C PRO A 236 26.55 50.74 12.07
N GLN A 237 27.08 51.42 11.06
CA GLN A 237 28.40 52.06 11.10
C GLN A 237 28.38 53.20 12.14
N SER A 238 29.34 53.18 13.05
CA SER A 238 29.72 54.33 13.87
C SER A 238 30.93 55.01 13.23
N CYS A 239 30.79 56.30 12.94
CA CYS A 239 31.82 57.34 13.01
C CYS A 239 31.10 58.65 13.33
#